data_AF-A0A838PU04-F1
#
_entry.id   AF-A0A838PU04-F1
#
_cell.length_a   1.000
_cell.length_b   1.000
_cell.length_c   1.000
_cell.angle_alpha   90.00
_cell.angle_beta   90.00
_cell.angle_gamma   90.00
#
_symmetry.space_group_name_H-M   'P 1'
#
loop_
_entity.id
_entity.type
_entity.pdbx_description
1 polymer ?
#
loop_
_entity_poly.entity_id
_entity_poly.type
_entity_poly.pdbx_seq_one_letter_code
_entity_poly.pdbx_strand_id
1 'polypeptide(L)'
;MERALGATRPDRLTIWPVEAGGFGVDVEWRGAAGNRRATVVRGLLEEALIKHRLRQGVDGRSWTLRVGPVPGDQVMRLIDEFLW
;
A
#
# COMPACT_ATOMS: atom_id res chain seq x y z
N MET A 1 1.98 26.15 -3.76
CA MET A 1 2.90 25.12 -3.25
C MET A 1 2.12 23.82 -3.19
N GLU A 2 2.12 23.10 -4.30
CA GLU A 2 1.43 21.81 -4.45
C GLU A 2 2.03 20.87 -3.40
N ARG A 3 1.26 20.51 -2.36
CA ARG A 3 1.73 19.53 -1.37
C ARG A 3 1.96 18.23 -2.14
N ALA A 4 3.22 17.86 -2.31
CA ALA A 4 3.65 16.71 -3.08
C ALA A 4 3.12 15.38 -2.49
N LEU A 5 1.87 15.04 -2.78
CA LEU A 5 1.34 13.68 -2.61
C LEU A 5 1.54 12.81 -3.86
N GLY A 6 2.27 13.32 -4.86
CA GLY A 6 3.05 12.47 -5.78
C GLY A 6 4.14 11.62 -5.11
N ALA A 7 4.22 11.58 -3.77
CA ALA A 7 5.24 10.89 -2.99
C ALA A 7 4.91 9.43 -2.64
N THR A 8 3.66 8.98 -2.71
CA THR A 8 3.26 7.63 -2.25
C THR A 8 2.72 6.72 -3.36
N ARG A 9 2.59 7.22 -4.60
CA ARG A 9 2.22 6.42 -5.78
C ARG A 9 3.05 5.13 -5.87
N PRO A 10 2.40 3.95 -5.93
CA PRO A 10 3.11 2.68 -6.08
C PRO A 10 3.63 2.49 -7.50
N ASP A 11 4.72 1.74 -7.60
CA ASP A 11 5.26 1.32 -8.89
C ASP A 11 4.49 0.09 -9.42
N ARG A 12 3.89 -0.69 -8.51
CA ARG A 12 2.98 -1.79 -8.84
C ARG A 12 1.90 -1.92 -7.78
N LEU A 13 0.66 -2.09 -8.25
CA LEU A 13 -0.50 -2.44 -7.45
C LEU A 13 -1.01 -3.81 -7.90
N THR A 14 -1.29 -4.71 -6.97
CA THR A 14 -1.89 -6.02 -7.26
C THR A 14 -3.07 -6.23 -6.33
N ILE A 15 -4.23 -6.52 -6.91
CA ILE A 15 -5.48 -6.75 -6.18
C ILE A 15 -5.99 -8.13 -6.56
N TRP A 16 -6.35 -8.95 -5.59
CA TRP A 16 -6.90 -10.28 -5.82
C TRP A 16 -8.04 -10.56 -4.83
N PRO A 17 -9.05 -11.35 -5.24
CA PRO A 17 -10.12 -11.73 -4.33
C PRO A 17 -9.59 -12.67 -3.23
N VAL A 18 -10.17 -12.56 -2.04
CA VAL A 18 -10.04 -13.54 -0.96
C VAL A 18 -11.44 -14.00 -0.52
N GLU A 19 -11.52 -14.93 0.43
CA GLU A 19 -12.80 -15.43 0.94
C GLU A 19 -13.69 -14.31 1.53
N ALA A 20 -15.00 -14.60 1.61
CA ALA A 20 -16.01 -13.70 2.20
C ALA A 20 -16.13 -12.31 1.52
N GLY A 21 -15.82 -12.20 0.23
CA GLY A 21 -16.01 -10.96 -0.54
C GLY A 21 -14.96 -9.88 -0.26
N GLY A 22 -13.86 -10.25 0.39
CA GLY A 22 -12.73 -9.35 0.61
C GLY A 22 -11.71 -9.40 -0.53
N PHE A 23 -10.75 -8.49 -0.46
CA PHE A 23 -9.61 -8.41 -1.37
C PHE A 23 -8.30 -8.34 -0.60
N GLY A 24 -7.27 -9.02 -1.11
CA GLY A 24 -5.90 -8.70 -0.77
C GLY A 24 -5.37 -7.62 -1.70
N VAL A 25 -4.61 -6.67 -1.15
CA VAL A 25 -4.00 -5.59 -1.91
C VAL A 25 -2.50 -5.56 -1.60
N ASP A 26 -1.66 -5.84 -2.60
CA ASP A 26 -0.23 -5.61 -2.51
C ASP A 26 0.12 -4.30 -3.20
N VAL A 27 0.79 -3.44 -2.45
CA VAL A 27 1.27 -2.12 -2.89
C VAL A 27 2.79 -2.13 -2.85
N GLU A 28 3.43 -2.01 -4.00
CA GLU A 28 4.88 -2.16 -4.14
C GLU A 28 5.57 -0.87 -4.59
N TRP A 29 6.67 -0.55 -3.92
CA TRP A 29 7.61 0.49 -4.31
C TRP A 29 9.02 -0.09 -4.47
N ARG A 30 9.72 0.39 -5.49
CA ARG A 30 11.07 -0.03 -5.87
C ARG A 30 12.04 1.16 -5.81
N GLY A 31 13.32 0.82 -5.92
CA GLY A 31 14.41 1.79 -6.06
C GLY A 31 14.74 2.53 -4.76
N ALA A 32 15.63 3.53 -4.87
CA ALA A 32 16.23 4.18 -3.70
C ALA A 32 15.22 4.84 -2.75
N ALA A 33 14.09 5.32 -3.28
CA ALA A 33 13.03 5.95 -2.47
C ALA A 33 11.99 4.94 -1.95
N GLY A 34 12.00 3.68 -2.40
CA GLY A 34 10.94 2.71 -2.13
C GLY A 34 10.68 2.47 -0.65
N ASN A 35 11.74 2.37 0.15
CA ASN A 35 11.61 2.24 1.60
C ASN A 35 10.85 3.41 2.23
N ARG A 36 11.25 4.65 1.90
CA ARG A 36 10.64 5.86 2.47
C ARG A 36 9.16 5.96 2.11
N ARG A 37 8.81 5.67 0.85
CA ARG A 37 7.41 5.67 0.38
C ARG A 37 6.58 4.63 1.14
N ALA A 38 7.11 3.41 1.26
CA ALA A 38 6.46 2.35 2.03
C ALA A 38 6.30 2.71 3.51
N THR A 39 7.28 3.38 4.12
CA THR A 39 7.18 3.83 5.52
C THR A 39 6.11 4.89 5.71
N VAL A 40 5.97 5.85 4.80
CA VAL A 40 4.90 6.87 4.87
C VAL A 40 3.52 6.20 4.80
N VAL A 41 3.29 5.35 3.80
CA VAL A 41 1.99 4.67 3.65
C VAL A 41 1.73 3.72 4.82
N ARG A 42 2.75 3.02 5.33
CA ARG A 42 2.61 2.19 6.53
C ARG A 42 2.10 3.02 7.71
N GLY A 43 2.68 4.19 7.96
CA GLY A 43 2.24 5.09 9.04
C GLY A 43 0.78 5.51 8.89
N LEU A 44 0.35 5.90 7.68
CA LEU A 44 -1.05 6.26 7.42
C LEU A 44 -2.01 5.08 7.68
N LEU A 45 -1.64 3.86 7.28
CA LEU A 45 -2.44 2.66 7.54
C LEU A 45 -2.46 2.29 9.04
N GLU A 46 -1.35 2.50 9.76
CA GLU A 46 -1.27 2.32 11.22
C GLU A 46 -2.20 3.30 11.94
N GLU A 47 -2.20 4.58 11.56
CA GLU A 47 -3.09 5.62 12.10
C GLU A 47 -4.57 5.31 11.84
N ALA A 48 -4.88 4.77 10.67
CA ALA A 48 -6.24 4.36 10.29
C ALA A 48 -6.66 2.98 10.86
N LEU A 49 -5.79 2.32 11.64
CA LEU A 49 -6.02 0.97 12.19
C LEU A 49 -6.29 -0.10 11.11
N ILE A 50 -5.75 0.09 9.90
CA ILE A 50 -5.92 -0.83 8.78
C ILE A 50 -4.87 -1.94 8.88
N LYS A 51 -5.34 -3.20 8.87
CA LYS A 51 -4.46 -4.38 8.94
C LYS A 51 -3.58 -4.48 7.70
N HIS A 52 -2.27 -4.55 7.94
CA HIS A 52 -1.29 -4.67 6.87
C HIS A 52 -0.04 -5.44 7.31
N ARG A 53 0.83 -5.76 6.36
CA ARG A 53 2.15 -6.33 6.58
C ARG A 53 3.15 -5.76 5.58
N LEU A 54 4.22 -5.16 6.08
CA LEU A 54 5.35 -4.74 5.25
C LEU A 54 6.28 -5.94 4.99
N ARG A 55 6.72 -6.10 3.74
CA ARG A 55 7.74 -7.05 3.33
C ARG A 55 8.80 -6.32 2.51
N GLN A 56 10.07 -6.66 2.74
CA GLN A 56 11.16 -6.26 1.86
C GLN A 56 11.45 -7.43 0.91
N GLY A 57 11.65 -7.13 -0.38
CA GLY A 57 12.09 -8.14 -1.35
C GLY A 57 13.49 -8.66 -1.02
N VAL A 58 13.80 -9.86 -1.53
CA VAL A 58 15.06 -10.57 -1.24
C VAL A 58 16.30 -9.76 -1.67
N ASP A 59 16.18 -8.97 -2.74
CA ASP A 59 17.24 -8.11 -3.25
C ASP A 59 17.42 -6.80 -2.46
N GLY A 60 16.54 -6.54 -1.48
CA GLY A 60 16.53 -5.31 -0.69
C GLY A 60 16.08 -4.06 -1.46
N ARG A 61 15.61 -4.18 -2.71
CA ARG A 61 15.31 -3.05 -3.61
C ARG A 61 13.82 -2.82 -3.83
N SER A 62 12.99 -3.63 -3.19
CA SER A 62 11.52 -3.57 -3.25
C SER A 62 10.92 -3.64 -1.85
N TRP A 63 9.84 -2.90 -1.65
CA TRP A 63 9.06 -2.88 -0.43
C TRP A 63 7.59 -3.03 -0.79
N THR A 64 6.93 -4.02 -0.23
CA THR A 64 5.53 -4.32 -0.48
C THR A 64 4.74 -4.21 0.81
N LEU A 65 3.71 -3.37 0.83
CA LEU A 65 2.66 -3.42 1.84
C LEU A 65 1.54 -4.34 1.35
N ARG A 66 1.32 -5.44 2.07
CA ARG A 66 0.14 -6.27 1.91
C ARG A 66 -0.95 -5.77 2.83
N VAL A 67 -2.06 -5.32 2.29
CA VAL A 67 -3.22 -4.82 3.02
C VAL A 67 -4.39 -5.80 2.88
N GLY A 68 -5.15 -5.95 3.97
CA GLY A 68 -6.41 -6.68 3.97
C GLY A 68 -6.43 -7.97 4.79
N PRO A 69 -7.52 -8.76 4.68
CA PRO A 69 -8.64 -8.61 3.72
C PRO A 69 -9.34 -7.23 3.79
N VAL A 70 -9.53 -6.59 2.63
CA VAL A 70 -10.24 -5.31 2.47
C VAL A 70 -11.63 -5.58 1.89
N PRO A 71 -12.73 -5.11 2.49
CA PRO A 71 -14.06 -5.24 1.91
C PRO A 71 -14.12 -4.62 0.50
N GLY A 72 -14.86 -5.23 -0.43
CA GLY A 72 -14.92 -4.78 -1.82
C GLY A 72 -15.36 -3.33 -2.01
N ASP A 73 -16.30 -2.86 -1.18
CA ASP A 73 -16.78 -1.48 -1.15
C ASP A 73 -15.77 -0.47 -0.59
N GLN A 74 -14.68 -0.94 0.01
CA GLN A 74 -13.61 -0.12 0.60
C GLN A 74 -12.32 -0.09 -0.22
N VAL A 75 -12.17 -0.95 -1.24
CA VAL A 75 -10.93 -1.05 -2.04
C VAL A 75 -10.59 0.28 -2.71
N MET A 76 -11.59 0.94 -3.33
CA MET A 76 -11.37 2.23 -3.99
C MET A 76 -10.99 3.32 -3.00
N ARG A 77 -11.65 3.35 -1.82
CA ARG A 77 -11.30 4.30 -0.76
C ARG A 77 -9.86 4.14 -0.29
N LEU A 78 -9.41 2.89 -0.11
CA LEU A 78 -8.02 2.61 0.25
C LEU A 78 -7.03 3.15 -0.80
N ILE A 79 -7.35 3.02 -2.09
CA ILE A 79 -6.49 3.51 -3.17
C ILE A 79 -6.43 5.03 -3.14
N ASP A 80 -7.58 5.70 -3.02
CA ASP A 80 -7.67 7.16 -3.09
C ASP A 80 -7.10 7.86 -1.86
N GLU A 81 -7.29 7.30 -0.65
CA GLU A 81 -6.85 7.95 0.59
C GLU A 81 -5.37 7.74 0.91
N PHE A 82 -4.77 6.62 0.47
CA PHE A 82 -3.44 6.21 0.94
C PHE A 82 -2.39 6.10 -0.17
N LEU A 83 -2.79 5.89 -1.43
CA LEU A 83 -1.86 5.52 -2.51
C LEU A 83 -1.64 6.61 -3.55
N TRP A 84 -2.50 7.63 -3.59
CA TRP A 84 -2.45 8.76 -4.53
C TRP A 84 -2.30 10.10 -3.80
#